data_AF-A0A6P0VK74-F1
#
_entry.id   AF-A0A6P0VK74-F1
#
_cell.length_a   1.000
_cell.length_b   1.000
_cell.length_c   1.000
_cell.angle_alpha   90.00
_cell.angle_beta   90.00
_cell.angle_gamma   90.00
#
_symmetry.space_group_name_H-M   'P 1'
#
loop_
_entity.id
_entity.type
_entity.pdbx_description
1 polymer ?
#
loop_
_entity_poly.entity_id
_entity_poly.type
_entity_poly.pdbx_seq_one_letter_code
_entity_poly.pdbx_strand_id
1 'polypeptide(L)'
;MQATIRLTNLLDTIADLLPLTYLELTQMTSKQIRDKIAKPLGIPGHYKLKKAELIEQSWKELENARAYLQADELERNEGKKALKELKKNEDYQITISEIATKTYQRLREIGETGSNLADMKEDINPIVASVALSEMREYEFSTVKSRRNQIKDALYQMVLSEIPLLKETMDVLVNYFYSQLLSFQKEDSIQLSKNYRKTVKGKNRDKTPISIAQLVIDCRDTLNKLIDGEEPHWAKVSIAFALGTGRRMVEIHALGEFEVIGEYQLHFSGQAKTRGADGAKDEYDIPTLFPASQLMAALEYLEQEGRRIDGDEQRRDRLATNRAFGMANSRAMEKYQGINYKGLRAVYAECQWYLLPESTKIKTEKHTLYSEWLGHLDKEGRLDATFMSYMVYQITDIECIKN
;
A
#
# COMPACT_ATOMS: atom_id res chain seq x y z
N MET A 1 -2.23 32.40 -3.81
CA MET A 1 -2.10 31.81 -2.46
C MET A 1 -3.35 32.04 -1.58
N GLN A 2 -3.82 33.29 -1.38
CA GLN A 2 -5.02 33.57 -0.56
C GLN A 2 -6.34 32.99 -1.11
N ALA A 3 -6.52 32.93 -2.44
CA ALA A 3 -7.73 32.35 -3.05
C ALA A 3 -7.82 30.82 -2.84
N THR A 4 -6.69 30.13 -2.96
CA THR A 4 -6.57 28.68 -2.74
C THR A 4 -6.84 28.30 -1.27
N ILE A 5 -6.36 29.10 -0.31
CA ILE A 5 -6.60 28.91 1.12
C ILE A 5 -8.10 29.09 1.46
N ARG A 6 -8.78 30.04 0.81
CA ARG A 6 -10.23 30.26 1.00
C ARG A 6 -11.07 29.10 0.46
N LEU A 7 -10.68 28.52 -0.69
CA LEU A 7 -11.42 27.40 -1.29
C LEU A 7 -11.31 26.13 -0.45
N THR A 8 -10.12 25.81 0.08
CA THR A 8 -9.91 24.64 0.94
C THR A 8 -10.70 24.74 2.24
N ASN A 9 -10.66 25.90 2.91
CA ASN A 9 -11.42 26.11 4.14
C ASN A 9 -12.94 26.03 3.93
N LEU A 10 -13.43 26.46 2.76
CA LEU A 10 -14.84 26.36 2.40
C LEU A 10 -15.25 24.90 2.19
N LEU A 11 -14.42 24.11 1.49
CA LEU A 11 -14.66 22.69 1.26
C LEU A 11 -14.65 21.88 2.56
N ASP A 12 -13.69 22.15 3.45
CA ASP A 12 -13.61 21.49 4.77
C ASP A 12 -14.86 21.85 5.62
N THR A 13 -15.28 23.11 5.58
CA THR A 13 -16.50 23.54 6.30
C THR A 13 -17.75 22.87 5.73
N ILE A 14 -17.87 22.72 4.41
CA ILE A 14 -19.01 22.03 3.79
C ILE A 14 -18.99 20.54 4.15
N ALA A 15 -17.82 19.90 4.16
CA ALA A 15 -17.67 18.48 4.49
C ALA A 15 -18.20 18.15 5.90
N ASP A 16 -17.95 19.02 6.88
CA ASP A 16 -18.45 18.87 8.25
C ASP A 16 -19.98 19.00 8.37
N LEU A 17 -20.64 19.63 7.39
CA LEU A 17 -22.09 19.85 7.39
C LEU A 17 -22.87 18.74 6.68
N LEU A 18 -22.25 18.00 5.76
CA LEU A 18 -22.89 16.94 4.98
C LEU A 18 -23.53 15.81 5.81
N PRO A 19 -23.04 15.45 7.02
CA PRO A 19 -23.68 14.44 7.85
C PRO A 19 -24.98 14.89 8.54
N LEU A 20 -25.25 16.20 8.62
CA LEU A 20 -26.38 16.74 9.40
C LEU A 20 -27.73 16.26 8.86
N THR A 21 -28.58 15.74 9.73
CA THR A 21 -29.94 15.32 9.41
C THR A 21 -30.93 16.47 9.51
N TYR A 22 -32.09 16.32 8.86
CA TYR A 22 -33.19 17.28 8.96
C TYR A 22 -33.62 17.49 10.42
N LEU A 23 -33.69 16.39 11.18
CA LEU A 23 -34.06 16.42 12.59
C LEU A 23 -33.06 17.27 13.41
N GLU A 24 -31.76 17.11 13.19
CA GLU A 24 -30.74 17.91 13.86
C GLU A 24 -30.86 19.40 13.54
N LEU A 25 -31.17 19.75 12.28
CA LEU A 25 -31.44 21.16 11.90
C LEU A 25 -32.66 21.73 12.64
N THR A 26 -33.73 20.95 12.83
CA THR A 26 -34.93 21.44 13.54
C THR A 26 -34.66 21.73 15.03
N GLN A 27 -33.74 20.97 15.63
CA GLN A 27 -33.32 21.11 17.03
C GLN A 27 -32.40 22.32 17.25
N MET A 28 -31.74 22.82 16.22
CA MET A 28 -30.88 24.01 16.31
C MET A 28 -31.69 25.30 16.49
N THR A 29 -31.09 26.30 17.14
CA THR A 29 -31.65 27.66 17.22
C THR A 29 -31.49 28.40 15.89
N SER A 30 -32.34 29.39 15.62
CA SER A 30 -32.27 30.21 14.40
C SER A 30 -30.89 30.86 14.21
N LYS A 31 -30.23 31.24 15.31
CA LYS A 31 -28.88 31.81 15.30
C LYS A 31 -27.84 30.76 14.88
N GLN A 32 -27.91 29.56 15.45
CA GLN A 32 -27.00 28.46 15.09
C GLN A 32 -27.16 28.07 13.62
N ILE A 33 -28.39 28.00 13.09
CA ILE A 33 -28.63 27.65 11.69
C ILE A 33 -28.04 28.73 10.76
N ARG A 34 -28.25 30.01 11.08
CA ARG A 34 -27.67 31.13 10.30
C ARG A 34 -26.15 31.09 10.28
N ASP A 35 -25.54 31.01 11.46
CA ASP A 35 -24.10 31.22 11.61
C ASP A 35 -23.29 29.99 11.18
N LYS A 36 -23.81 28.79 11.47
CA LYS A 36 -23.08 27.53 11.26
C LYS A 36 -23.44 26.81 9.96
N ILE A 37 -24.61 27.08 9.37
CA ILE A 37 -25.11 26.32 8.22
C ILE A 37 -25.34 27.26 7.02
N ALA A 38 -26.29 28.18 7.15
CA ALA A 38 -26.74 29.01 6.03
C ALA A 38 -25.65 29.95 5.51
N LYS A 39 -24.83 30.53 6.40
CA LYS A 39 -23.72 31.38 6.02
C LYS A 39 -22.58 30.61 5.32
N PRO A 40 -22.10 29.46 5.84
CA PRO A 40 -21.16 28.61 5.11
C PRO A 40 -21.67 28.08 3.76
N LEU A 41 -22.95 27.73 3.66
CA LEU A 41 -23.59 27.30 2.41
C LEU A 41 -23.87 28.46 1.44
N GLY A 42 -23.58 29.71 1.83
CA GLY A 42 -23.76 30.87 0.97
C GLY A 42 -25.22 31.23 0.69
N ILE A 43 -26.17 30.84 1.56
CA ILE A 43 -27.60 31.08 1.36
C ILE A 43 -27.90 32.59 1.32
N PRO A 44 -28.40 33.12 0.19
CA PRO A 44 -28.66 34.54 0.05
C PRO A 44 -29.71 35.04 1.05
N GLY A 45 -29.43 36.15 1.73
CA GLY A 45 -30.41 36.77 2.62
C GLY A 45 -30.73 35.97 3.89
N HIS A 46 -29.92 34.96 4.27
CA HIS A 46 -30.13 34.12 5.46
C HIS A 46 -30.41 34.89 6.77
N TYR A 47 -29.89 36.11 6.91
CA TYR A 47 -30.14 36.96 8.07
C TYR A 47 -31.59 37.46 8.20
N LYS A 48 -32.36 37.47 7.09
CA LYS A 48 -33.77 37.89 7.04
C LYS A 48 -34.76 36.74 7.18
N LEU A 49 -34.31 35.49 6.99
CA LEU A 49 -35.16 34.32 6.98
C LEU A 49 -35.63 33.93 8.41
N LYS A 50 -36.89 33.51 8.52
CA LYS A 50 -37.45 32.92 9.74
C LYS A 50 -36.90 31.50 9.95
N LYS A 51 -37.04 30.96 11.17
CA LYS A 51 -36.47 29.64 11.53
C LYS A 51 -36.89 28.53 10.55
N ALA A 52 -38.18 28.45 10.22
CA ALA A 52 -38.70 27.45 9.30
C ALA A 52 -38.08 27.59 7.89
N GLU A 53 -38.02 28.81 7.36
CA GLU A 53 -37.43 29.11 6.06
C GLU A 53 -35.91 28.82 6.02
N LEU A 54 -35.22 29.06 7.14
CA LEU A 54 -33.80 28.72 7.28
C LEU A 54 -33.55 27.21 7.23
N ILE A 55 -34.40 26.43 7.90
CA ILE A 55 -34.29 24.96 7.91
C ILE A 55 -34.50 24.43 6.50
N GLU A 56 -35.58 24.84 5.84
CA GLU A 56 -35.94 24.41 4.49
C GLU A 56 -34.83 24.74 3.47
N GLN A 57 -34.36 26.00 3.45
CA GLN A 57 -33.31 26.39 2.51
C GLN A 57 -31.97 25.73 2.83
N SER A 58 -31.63 25.55 4.12
CA SER A 58 -30.38 24.87 4.49
C SER A 58 -30.41 23.39 4.14
N TRP A 59 -31.56 22.73 4.34
CA TRP A 59 -31.73 21.33 3.98
C TRP A 59 -31.62 21.13 2.47
N LYS A 60 -32.32 21.97 1.69
CA LYS A 60 -32.26 21.93 0.23
C LYS A 60 -30.84 22.07 -0.31
N GLU A 61 -30.06 23.03 0.20
CA GLU A 61 -28.67 23.20 -0.25
C GLU A 61 -27.74 22.07 0.20
N LEU A 62 -28.00 21.46 1.36
CA LEU A 62 -27.27 20.25 1.78
C LEU A 62 -27.60 19.05 0.89
N GLU A 63 -28.86 18.86 0.50
CA GLU A 63 -29.26 17.81 -0.44
C GLU A 63 -28.67 18.03 -1.82
N ASN A 64 -28.66 19.28 -2.32
CA ASN A 64 -27.98 19.63 -3.56
C ASN A 64 -26.49 19.27 -3.48
N ALA A 65 -25.80 19.67 -2.40
CA ALA A 65 -24.38 19.38 -2.21
C ALA A 65 -24.09 17.86 -2.14
N ARG A 66 -24.95 17.08 -1.46
CA ARG A 66 -24.86 15.62 -1.45
C ARG A 66 -25.07 15.01 -2.83
N ALA A 67 -26.06 15.48 -3.58
CA ALA A 67 -26.33 15.01 -4.94
C ALA A 67 -25.16 15.30 -5.88
N TYR A 68 -24.55 16.49 -5.80
CA TYR A 68 -23.33 16.81 -6.56
C TYR A 68 -22.15 15.92 -6.18
N LEU A 69 -21.96 15.62 -4.89
CA LEU A 69 -20.89 14.74 -4.44
C LEU A 69 -21.11 13.29 -4.87
N GLN A 70 -22.35 12.80 -4.81
CA GLN A 70 -22.70 11.48 -5.31
C GLN A 70 -22.51 11.39 -6.83
N ALA A 71 -22.84 12.45 -7.58
CA ALA A 71 -22.61 12.52 -9.02
C ALA A 71 -21.10 12.57 -9.36
N ASP A 72 -20.29 13.38 -8.68
CA ASP A 72 -18.83 13.40 -8.83
C ASP A 72 -18.20 12.06 -8.41
N GLU A 73 -18.72 11.40 -7.37
CA GLU A 73 -18.28 10.07 -6.98
C GLU A 73 -18.65 9.00 -8.02
N LEU A 74 -19.85 9.07 -8.59
CA LEU A 74 -20.30 8.21 -9.69
C LEU A 74 -19.42 8.43 -10.93
N GLU A 75 -19.20 9.68 -11.34
CA GLU A 75 -18.37 10.05 -12.48
C GLU A 75 -16.91 9.66 -12.28
N ARG A 76 -16.37 9.78 -11.05
CA ARG A 76 -15.04 9.25 -10.71
C ARG A 76 -15.01 7.73 -10.75
N ASN A 77 -16.06 7.05 -10.33
CA ASN A 77 -16.13 5.59 -10.34
C ASN A 77 -16.31 5.05 -11.76
N GLU A 78 -17.09 5.72 -12.60
CA GLU A 78 -17.21 5.48 -14.04
C GLU A 78 -15.90 5.79 -14.75
N GLY A 79 -15.24 6.91 -14.42
CA GLY A 79 -13.90 7.25 -14.91
C GLY A 79 -12.87 6.19 -14.52
N LYS A 80 -12.88 5.70 -13.28
CA LYS A 80 -12.03 4.57 -12.85
C LYS A 80 -12.38 3.28 -13.57
N LYS A 81 -13.66 3.01 -13.82
CA LYS A 81 -14.14 1.82 -14.53
C LYS A 81 -13.72 1.86 -16.00
N ALA A 82 -13.92 2.99 -16.68
CA ALA A 82 -13.44 3.27 -18.03
C ALA A 82 -11.92 3.18 -18.10
N LEU A 83 -11.18 3.72 -17.12
CA LEU A 83 -9.72 3.55 -17.02
C LEU A 83 -9.34 2.07 -16.88
N LYS A 84 -10.11 1.30 -16.11
CA LYS A 84 -9.87 -0.14 -15.87
C LYS A 84 -10.22 -1.00 -17.08
N GLU A 85 -11.21 -0.59 -17.86
CA GLU A 85 -11.60 -1.20 -19.14
C GLU A 85 -10.61 -0.83 -20.26
N LEU A 86 -10.15 0.42 -20.32
CA LEU A 86 -9.03 0.84 -21.17
C LEU A 86 -7.73 0.09 -20.83
N LYS A 87 -7.46 -0.15 -19.54
CA LYS A 87 -6.33 -0.96 -19.06
C LYS A 87 -6.41 -2.45 -19.44
N LYS A 88 -7.56 -2.96 -19.90
CA LYS A 88 -7.72 -4.37 -20.34
C LYS A 88 -7.44 -4.58 -21.83
N ASN A 89 -7.44 -3.53 -22.65
CA ASN A 89 -7.00 -3.62 -24.04
C ASN A 89 -5.48 -3.50 -24.09
N GLU A 90 -4.81 -4.58 -24.49
CA GLU A 90 -3.34 -4.67 -24.59
C GLU A 90 -2.75 -3.64 -25.58
N ASP A 91 -3.57 -3.06 -26.45
CA ASP A 91 -3.19 -2.08 -27.47
C ASP A 91 -2.98 -0.63 -26.97
N TYR A 92 -3.26 -0.33 -25.69
CA TYR A 92 -3.23 1.06 -25.17
C TYR A 92 -2.05 1.39 -24.24
N GLN A 93 -0.97 0.60 -24.25
CA GLN A 93 0.22 0.89 -23.44
C GLN A 93 1.48 0.89 -24.29
N ILE A 94 2.19 2.02 -24.36
CA ILE A 94 3.59 2.00 -24.78
C ILE A 94 4.32 1.09 -23.79
N THR A 95 4.86 -0.02 -24.30
CA THR A 95 5.50 -1.02 -23.46
C THR A 95 6.74 -0.44 -22.79
N ILE A 96 7.09 -0.90 -21.58
CA ILE A 96 8.32 -0.46 -20.90
C ILE A 96 9.54 -0.69 -21.79
N SER A 97 9.55 -1.81 -22.54
CA SER A 97 10.60 -2.13 -23.48
C SER A 97 10.72 -1.09 -24.58
N GLU A 98 9.59 -0.61 -25.14
CA GLU A 98 9.59 0.42 -26.17
C GLU A 98 10.11 1.77 -25.65
N ILE A 99 9.64 2.21 -24.47
CA ILE A 99 10.11 3.46 -23.84
C ILE A 99 11.60 3.36 -23.53
N ALA A 100 12.04 2.26 -22.91
CA ALA A 100 13.43 2.05 -22.56
C ALA A 100 14.31 2.02 -23.82
N THR A 101 13.89 1.32 -24.88
CA THR A 101 14.65 1.22 -26.14
C THR A 101 14.79 2.59 -26.80
N LYS A 102 13.68 3.34 -26.96
CA LYS A 102 13.70 4.68 -27.56
C LYS A 102 14.53 5.66 -26.73
N THR A 103 14.42 5.57 -25.40
CA THR A 103 15.21 6.40 -24.49
C THR A 103 16.69 6.08 -24.62
N TYR A 104 17.04 4.79 -24.57
CA TYR A 104 18.43 4.32 -24.66
C TYR A 104 19.09 4.72 -25.98
N GLN A 105 18.39 4.57 -27.10
CA GLN A 105 18.88 5.00 -28.42
C GLN A 105 19.22 6.50 -28.43
N ARG A 106 18.34 7.35 -27.90
CA ARG A 106 18.60 8.79 -27.82
C ARG A 106 19.75 9.15 -26.87
N LEU A 107 19.86 8.45 -25.73
CA LEU A 107 21.01 8.62 -24.83
C LEU A 107 22.31 8.22 -25.51
N ARG A 108 22.28 7.17 -26.33
CA ARG A 108 23.43 6.70 -27.10
C ARG A 108 23.82 7.68 -28.19
N GLU A 109 22.86 8.23 -28.93
CA GLU A 109 23.10 9.31 -29.90
C GLU A 109 23.82 10.49 -29.23
N ILE A 110 23.34 10.93 -28.06
CA ILE A 110 23.99 11.99 -27.27
C ILE A 110 25.41 11.59 -26.84
N GLY A 111 25.59 10.35 -26.38
CA GLY A 111 26.91 9.84 -25.99
C GLY A 111 27.91 9.74 -27.15
N GLU A 112 27.42 9.49 -28.37
CA GLU A 112 28.22 9.40 -29.59
C GLU A 112 28.57 10.77 -30.18
N THR A 113 27.67 11.75 -30.10
CA THR A 113 27.87 13.10 -30.68
C THR A 113 28.38 14.14 -29.69
N GLY A 114 28.25 13.89 -28.39
CA GLY A 114 28.57 14.87 -27.36
C GLY A 114 30.06 15.14 -27.25
N SER A 115 30.42 16.43 -27.17
CA SER A 115 31.81 16.86 -27.04
C SER A 115 32.34 16.76 -25.60
N ASN A 116 31.45 16.90 -24.62
CA ASN A 116 31.74 16.84 -23.20
C ASN A 116 30.47 16.48 -22.39
N LEU A 117 30.67 16.07 -21.13
CA LEU A 117 29.58 15.59 -20.27
C LEU A 117 28.55 16.66 -19.89
N ALA A 118 28.91 17.95 -19.89
CA ALA A 118 27.97 19.03 -19.55
C ALA A 118 26.93 19.21 -20.66
N ASP A 119 27.38 19.27 -21.92
CA ASP A 119 26.51 19.37 -23.09
C ASP A 119 25.59 18.14 -23.18
N MET A 120 26.17 16.94 -23.00
CA MET A 120 25.38 15.69 -22.99
C MET A 120 24.26 15.70 -21.95
N LYS A 121 24.50 16.29 -20.77
CA LYS A 121 23.50 16.41 -19.72
C LYS A 121 22.40 17.41 -20.08
N GLU A 122 22.73 18.49 -20.77
CA GLU A 122 21.75 19.46 -21.26
C GLU A 122 20.81 18.82 -22.29
N ASP A 123 21.39 18.05 -23.23
CA ASP A 123 20.66 17.34 -24.29
C ASP A 123 19.76 16.20 -23.78
N ILE A 124 20.01 15.72 -22.54
CA ILE A 124 19.15 14.72 -21.89
C ILE A 124 17.82 15.32 -21.42
N ASN A 125 17.77 16.61 -21.08
CA ASN A 125 16.58 17.22 -20.46
C ASN A 125 15.31 17.16 -21.33
N PRO A 126 15.36 17.39 -22.66
CA PRO A 126 14.20 17.17 -23.53
C PRO A 126 13.68 15.73 -23.52
N ILE A 127 14.57 14.73 -23.41
CA ILE A 127 14.20 13.32 -23.32
C ILE A 127 13.46 13.07 -22.00
N VAL A 128 13.99 13.59 -20.90
CA VAL A 128 13.37 13.51 -19.56
C VAL A 128 11.96 14.08 -19.58
N ALA A 129 11.79 15.29 -20.14
CA ALA A 129 10.48 15.94 -20.23
C ALA A 129 9.49 15.12 -21.08
N SER A 130 9.94 14.57 -22.22
CA SER A 130 9.11 13.74 -23.09
C SER A 130 8.63 12.46 -22.40
N VAL A 131 9.53 11.75 -21.71
CA VAL A 131 9.18 10.53 -20.96
C VAL A 131 8.30 10.87 -19.76
N ALA A 132 8.60 11.94 -19.02
CA ALA A 132 7.77 12.34 -17.88
C ALA A 132 6.34 12.71 -18.31
N LEU A 133 6.18 13.49 -19.39
CA LEU A 133 4.88 13.93 -19.87
C LEU A 133 4.04 12.78 -20.44
N SER A 134 4.63 11.87 -21.20
CA SER A 134 3.92 10.68 -21.71
C SER A 134 3.41 9.82 -20.57
N GLU A 135 4.30 9.48 -19.62
CA GLU A 135 3.94 8.67 -18.46
C GLU A 135 2.86 9.34 -17.59
N MET A 136 2.96 10.65 -17.35
CA MET A 136 1.99 11.38 -16.52
C MET A 136 0.62 11.59 -17.19
N ARG A 137 0.57 11.68 -18.52
CA ARG A 137 -0.71 11.78 -19.26
C ARG A 137 -1.45 10.45 -19.28
N GLU A 138 -0.72 9.36 -19.41
CA GLU A 138 -1.29 8.04 -19.66
C GLU A 138 -1.57 7.26 -18.37
N TYR A 139 -0.86 7.56 -17.28
CA TYR A 139 -0.91 6.73 -16.08
C TYR A 139 -1.14 7.55 -14.80
N GLU A 140 -1.87 6.94 -13.87
CA GLU A 140 -1.92 7.42 -12.49
C GLU A 140 -0.51 7.43 -11.87
N PHE A 141 -0.20 8.41 -11.04
CA PHE A 141 1.17 8.59 -10.52
C PHE A 141 1.73 7.36 -9.76
N SER A 142 0.88 6.57 -9.10
CA SER A 142 1.30 5.30 -8.45
C SER A 142 1.89 4.32 -9.47
N THR A 143 1.30 4.29 -10.66
CA THR A 143 1.72 3.50 -11.81
C THR A 143 2.97 4.13 -12.44
N VAL A 144 3.01 5.46 -12.62
CA VAL A 144 4.20 6.20 -13.09
C VAL A 144 5.43 5.89 -12.22
N LYS A 145 5.27 5.88 -10.89
CA LYS A 145 6.37 5.53 -9.98
C LYS A 145 6.89 4.12 -10.21
N SER A 146 6.01 3.14 -10.42
CA SER A 146 6.42 1.76 -10.67
C SER A 146 7.07 1.61 -12.04
N ARG A 147 6.45 2.20 -13.07
CA ARG A 147 6.93 2.18 -14.45
C ARG A 147 8.29 2.86 -14.56
N ARG A 148 8.50 3.99 -13.89
CA ARG A 148 9.80 4.66 -13.81
C ARG A 148 10.91 3.74 -13.28
N ASN A 149 10.63 2.96 -12.23
CA ASN A 149 11.60 1.98 -11.74
C ASN A 149 11.84 0.86 -12.77
N GLN A 150 10.81 0.41 -13.48
CA GLN A 150 10.96 -0.60 -14.53
C GLN A 150 11.74 -0.06 -15.74
N ILE A 151 11.53 1.20 -16.13
CA ILE A 151 12.31 1.91 -17.16
C ILE A 151 13.77 1.98 -16.72
N LYS A 152 14.04 2.36 -15.45
CA LYS A 152 15.39 2.33 -14.87
C LYS A 152 16.00 0.94 -15.05
N ASP A 153 15.36 -0.08 -14.52
CA ASP A 153 15.86 -1.45 -14.53
C ASP A 153 16.15 -1.93 -15.97
N ALA A 154 15.26 -1.63 -16.92
CA ALA A 154 15.44 -1.95 -18.34
C ALA A 154 16.62 -1.21 -18.97
N LEU A 155 16.81 0.08 -18.68
CA LEU A 155 17.95 0.86 -19.17
C LEU A 155 19.28 0.32 -18.63
N TYR A 156 19.35 -0.08 -17.36
CA TYR A 156 20.57 -0.70 -16.83
C TYR A 156 20.88 -2.04 -17.49
N GLN A 157 19.88 -2.86 -17.81
CA GLN A 157 20.12 -4.10 -18.55
C GLN A 157 20.73 -3.80 -19.92
N MET A 158 20.30 -2.74 -20.59
CA MET A 158 20.90 -2.29 -21.86
C MET A 158 22.34 -1.80 -21.68
N VAL A 159 22.65 -1.07 -20.60
CA VAL A 159 24.04 -0.68 -20.25
C VAL A 159 24.91 -1.92 -20.00
N LEU A 160 24.37 -2.95 -19.34
CA LEU A 160 25.11 -4.17 -19.05
C LEU A 160 25.50 -4.93 -20.33
N SER A 161 24.63 -4.93 -21.34
CA SER A 161 24.87 -5.54 -22.65
C SER A 161 25.64 -4.64 -23.65
N GLU A 162 26.04 -3.44 -23.25
CA GLU A 162 26.76 -2.50 -24.12
C GLU A 162 28.25 -2.86 -24.24
N ILE A 163 28.87 -2.42 -25.34
CA ILE A 163 30.30 -2.62 -25.56
C ILE A 163 31.15 -1.92 -24.47
N PRO A 164 32.29 -2.51 -24.05
CA PRO A 164 33.09 -1.98 -22.94
C PRO A 164 33.50 -0.51 -23.09
N LEU A 165 33.76 -0.06 -24.32
CA LEU A 165 34.18 1.32 -24.62
C LEU A 165 33.11 2.37 -24.29
N LEU A 166 31.83 2.03 -24.45
CA LEU A 166 30.71 2.95 -24.24
C LEU A 166 30.02 2.75 -22.89
N LYS A 167 30.28 1.62 -22.22
CA LYS A 167 29.57 1.21 -21.01
C LYS A 167 29.64 2.23 -19.88
N GLU A 168 30.82 2.81 -19.61
CA GLU A 168 31.00 3.80 -18.56
C GLU A 168 30.23 5.10 -18.86
N THR A 169 30.36 5.63 -20.08
CA THR A 169 29.61 6.81 -20.54
C THR A 169 28.11 6.56 -20.44
N MET A 170 27.63 5.43 -20.95
CA MET A 170 26.22 5.09 -20.94
C MET A 170 25.67 4.90 -19.52
N ASP A 171 26.45 4.33 -18.60
CA ASP A 171 26.06 4.25 -17.18
C ASP A 171 25.85 5.65 -16.59
N VAL A 172 26.77 6.59 -16.84
CA VAL A 172 26.65 7.98 -16.39
C VAL A 172 25.42 8.68 -16.98
N LEU A 173 25.16 8.52 -18.28
CA LEU A 173 24.02 9.15 -18.96
C LEU A 173 22.68 8.57 -18.47
N VAL A 174 22.57 7.25 -18.31
CA VAL A 174 21.37 6.59 -17.75
C VAL A 174 21.13 7.00 -16.30
N ASN A 175 22.18 7.05 -15.47
CA ASN A 175 22.10 7.55 -14.10
C ASN A 175 21.59 9.00 -14.07
N TYR A 176 22.15 9.87 -14.92
CA TYR A 176 21.76 11.27 -14.99
C TYR A 176 20.31 11.43 -15.46
N PHE A 177 19.91 10.77 -16.55
CA PHE A 177 18.54 10.74 -17.03
C PHE A 177 17.56 10.34 -15.91
N TYR A 178 17.85 9.25 -15.21
CA TYR A 178 16.99 8.77 -14.12
C TYR A 178 16.90 9.77 -12.96
N SER A 179 18.02 10.42 -12.62
CA SER A 179 18.04 11.45 -11.57
C SER A 179 17.19 12.68 -11.92
N GLN A 180 17.21 13.11 -13.19
CA GLN A 180 16.39 14.21 -13.66
C GLN A 180 14.92 13.83 -13.75
N LEU A 181 14.61 12.62 -14.20
CA LEU A 181 13.24 12.10 -14.22
C LEU A 181 12.63 12.05 -12.80
N LEU A 182 13.42 11.69 -11.79
CA LEU A 182 13.03 11.80 -10.39
C LEU A 182 12.77 13.23 -9.94
N SER A 183 13.64 14.17 -10.34
CA SER A 183 13.51 15.59 -10.00
C SER A 183 12.23 16.19 -10.60
N PHE A 184 11.97 15.90 -11.88
CA PHE A 184 10.80 16.37 -12.61
C PHE A 184 9.48 15.94 -11.94
N GLN A 185 9.45 14.73 -11.38
CA GLN A 185 8.27 14.15 -10.72
C GLN A 185 8.26 14.35 -9.19
N LYS A 186 9.14 15.20 -8.66
CA LYS A 186 9.35 15.34 -7.22
C LYS A 186 8.12 15.89 -6.49
N GLU A 187 7.50 16.93 -7.03
CA GLU A 187 6.33 17.57 -6.41
C GLU A 187 5.14 16.61 -6.31
N ASP A 188 4.87 15.88 -7.38
CA ASP A 188 3.83 14.85 -7.40
C ASP A 188 4.14 13.69 -6.44
N SER A 189 5.42 13.29 -6.32
CA SER A 189 5.84 12.28 -5.35
C SER A 189 5.60 12.72 -3.90
N ILE A 190 5.83 14.02 -3.62
CA ILE A 190 5.51 14.62 -2.31
C ILE A 190 4.00 14.60 -2.08
N GLN A 191 3.21 15.00 -3.09
CA GLN A 191 1.76 15.06 -2.98
C GLN A 191 1.14 13.67 -2.78
N LEU A 192 1.61 12.66 -3.52
CA LEU A 192 1.21 11.27 -3.30
C LEU A 192 1.59 10.76 -1.91
N SER A 193 2.80 11.07 -1.44
CA SER A 193 3.22 10.66 -0.10
C SER A 193 2.32 11.28 0.98
N LYS A 194 1.90 12.55 0.79
CA LYS A 194 0.90 13.20 1.65
C LYS A 194 -0.46 12.51 1.55
N ASN A 195 -0.96 12.24 0.35
CA ASN A 195 -2.23 11.56 0.13
C ASN A 195 -2.24 10.15 0.74
N TYR A 196 -1.20 9.36 0.52
CA TYR A 196 -1.03 8.04 1.12
C TYR A 196 -1.04 8.10 2.66
N ARG A 197 -0.31 9.05 3.26
CA ARG A 197 -0.36 9.25 4.72
C ARG A 197 -1.76 9.65 5.19
N LYS A 198 -2.48 10.50 4.46
CA LYS A 198 -3.88 10.85 4.78
C LYS A 198 -4.78 9.63 4.71
N THR A 199 -4.69 8.82 3.65
CA THR A 199 -5.48 7.59 3.49
C THR A 199 -5.19 6.58 4.59
N VAL A 200 -3.92 6.34 4.93
CA VAL A 200 -3.54 5.42 6.01
C VAL A 200 -4.05 5.93 7.36
N LYS A 201 -3.93 7.25 7.63
CA LYS A 201 -4.50 7.86 8.84
C LYS A 201 -6.02 7.74 8.88
N GLY A 202 -6.71 7.92 7.75
CA GLY A 202 -8.15 7.75 7.62
C GLY A 202 -8.58 6.30 7.92
N LYS A 203 -7.93 5.31 7.31
CA LYS A 203 -8.21 3.88 7.57
C LYS A 203 -7.99 3.45 9.02
N ASN A 204 -7.13 4.14 9.76
CA ASN A 204 -6.93 3.85 11.19
C ASN A 204 -8.01 4.49 12.08
N ARG A 205 -8.71 5.52 11.60
CA ARG A 205 -9.91 6.06 12.25
C ARG A 205 -11.11 5.16 11.95
N ASP A 206 -11.26 4.77 10.69
CA ASP A 206 -12.37 3.94 10.20
C ASP A 206 -11.89 2.49 10.00
N LYS A 207 -11.59 1.82 11.12
CA LYS A 207 -11.15 0.42 11.08
C LYS A 207 -12.21 -0.45 10.42
N THR A 208 -11.77 -1.37 9.56
CA THR A 208 -12.67 -2.32 8.91
C THR A 208 -13.04 -3.42 9.91
N PRO A 209 -14.33 -3.60 10.27
CA PRO A 209 -14.75 -4.70 11.11
C PRO A 209 -14.59 -6.03 10.34
N ILE A 210 -13.97 -7.02 10.96
CA ILE A 210 -13.77 -8.35 10.40
C ILE A 210 -14.02 -9.44 11.45
N SER A 211 -14.50 -10.59 10.99
CA SER A 211 -14.59 -11.83 11.78
C SER A 211 -13.51 -12.80 11.29
N ILE A 212 -12.78 -13.42 12.22
CA ILE A 212 -11.66 -14.31 11.92
C ILE A 212 -11.87 -15.74 12.42
N ALA A 213 -12.95 -16.06 13.15
CA ALA A 213 -13.13 -17.37 13.75
C ALA A 213 -13.01 -18.52 12.74
N GLN A 214 -13.69 -18.42 11.58
CA GLN A 214 -13.60 -19.45 10.55
C GLN A 214 -12.20 -19.54 9.94
N LEU A 215 -11.50 -18.41 9.78
CA LEU A 215 -10.12 -18.38 9.29
C LEU A 215 -9.19 -19.12 10.27
N VAL A 216 -9.33 -18.88 11.57
CA VAL A 216 -8.52 -19.53 12.61
C VAL A 216 -8.79 -21.04 12.66
N ILE A 217 -10.07 -21.44 12.62
CA ILE A 217 -10.47 -22.86 12.56
C ILE A 217 -9.85 -23.54 11.34
N ASP A 218 -10.03 -22.97 10.15
CA ASP A 218 -9.49 -23.54 8.92
C ASP A 218 -7.96 -23.66 8.94
N CYS A 219 -7.26 -22.69 9.55
CA CYS A 219 -5.81 -22.74 9.70
C CYS A 219 -5.39 -23.88 10.63
N ARG A 220 -6.05 -24.06 11.77
CA ARG A 220 -5.76 -25.16 12.70
C ARG A 220 -6.05 -26.51 12.10
N ASP A 221 -7.20 -26.66 11.44
CA ASP A 221 -7.56 -27.89 10.75
C ASP A 221 -6.52 -28.23 9.67
N THR A 222 -6.04 -27.22 8.94
CA THR A 222 -4.99 -27.40 7.93
C THR A 222 -3.67 -27.84 8.55
N LEU A 223 -3.26 -27.25 9.67
CA LEU A 223 -2.03 -27.62 10.37
C LEU A 223 -2.13 -29.01 10.99
N ASN A 224 -3.25 -29.36 11.62
CA ASN A 224 -3.47 -30.68 12.20
C ASN A 224 -3.45 -31.76 11.12
N LYS A 225 -4.07 -31.51 9.97
CA LYS A 225 -4.01 -32.42 8.82
C LYS A 225 -2.59 -32.75 8.38
N LEU A 226 -1.70 -31.76 8.35
CA LEU A 226 -0.29 -32.00 8.05
C LEU A 226 0.38 -32.91 9.08
N ILE A 227 0.08 -32.69 10.37
CA ILE A 227 0.62 -33.52 11.45
C ILE A 227 0.08 -34.96 11.37
N ASP A 228 -1.18 -35.12 10.95
CA ASP A 228 -1.82 -36.41 10.73
C ASP A 228 -1.37 -37.11 9.44
N GLY A 229 -0.46 -36.50 8.67
CA GLY A 229 0.09 -37.04 7.42
C GLY A 229 -0.82 -36.88 6.20
N GLU A 230 -1.84 -36.03 6.27
CA GLU A 230 -2.64 -35.64 5.11
C GLU A 230 -1.93 -34.55 4.27
N GLU A 231 -2.33 -34.44 3.01
CA GLU A 231 -1.80 -33.45 2.06
C GLU A 231 -2.87 -32.36 1.75
N PRO A 232 -3.08 -31.38 2.65
CA PRO A 232 -4.01 -30.29 2.40
C PRO A 232 -3.49 -29.37 1.29
N HIS A 233 -4.41 -28.79 0.52
CA HIS A 233 -4.05 -27.87 -0.56
C HIS A 233 -3.09 -26.75 -0.09
N TRP A 234 -1.89 -26.68 -0.70
CA TRP A 234 -0.78 -25.82 -0.28
C TRP A 234 -1.14 -24.35 0.01
N ALA A 235 -2.06 -23.74 -0.74
CA ALA A 235 -2.49 -22.36 -0.50
C ALA A 235 -3.10 -22.17 0.90
N LYS A 236 -3.78 -23.18 1.45
CA LYS A 236 -4.29 -23.17 2.82
C LYS A 236 -3.15 -23.23 3.83
N VAL A 237 -2.13 -24.05 3.56
CA VAL A 237 -0.91 -24.16 4.39
C VAL A 237 -0.17 -22.82 4.42
N SER A 238 -0.02 -22.19 3.26
CA SER A 238 0.54 -20.84 3.09
C SER A 238 -0.22 -19.78 3.90
N ILE A 239 -1.56 -19.80 3.86
CA ILE A 239 -2.41 -18.92 4.69
C ILE A 239 -2.20 -19.18 6.19
N ALA A 240 -2.18 -20.45 6.62
CA ALA A 240 -1.97 -20.82 8.01
C ALA A 240 -0.60 -20.35 8.52
N PHE A 241 0.45 -20.54 7.71
CA PHE A 241 1.79 -20.06 8.05
C PHE A 241 1.87 -18.53 8.10
N ALA A 242 1.24 -17.84 7.14
CA ALA A 242 1.19 -16.38 7.11
C ALA A 242 0.42 -15.77 8.28
N LEU A 243 -0.70 -16.37 8.68
CA LEU A 243 -1.43 -15.97 9.87
C LEU A 243 -0.63 -16.30 11.14
N GLY A 244 0.01 -17.46 11.19
CA GLY A 244 0.78 -17.94 12.35
C GLY A 244 2.00 -17.09 12.69
N THR A 245 2.65 -16.49 11.68
CA THR A 245 3.94 -15.79 11.82
C THR A 245 3.90 -14.30 11.43
N GLY A 246 2.80 -13.87 10.82
CA GLY A 246 2.66 -12.53 10.25
C GLY A 246 3.61 -12.23 9.09
N ARG A 247 4.31 -13.22 8.52
CA ARG A 247 5.31 -13.00 7.46
C ARG A 247 4.69 -12.65 6.12
N ARG A 248 5.45 -11.93 5.28
CA ARG A 248 5.05 -11.58 3.92
C ARG A 248 5.14 -12.80 3.02
N MET A 249 4.34 -12.84 1.96
CA MET A 249 4.38 -13.92 0.97
C MET A 249 5.79 -14.23 0.46
N VAL A 250 6.60 -13.20 0.18
CA VAL A 250 7.99 -13.34 -0.27
C VAL A 250 8.95 -13.87 0.80
N GLU A 251 8.66 -13.62 2.08
CA GLU A 251 9.43 -14.18 3.19
C GLU A 251 9.10 -15.68 3.31
N ILE A 252 7.84 -16.06 3.21
CA ILE A 252 7.40 -17.46 3.33
C ILE A 252 7.90 -18.31 2.14
N HIS A 253 7.74 -17.79 0.92
CA HIS A 253 7.91 -18.56 -0.30
C HIS A 253 9.26 -18.36 -1.01
N ALA A 254 10.22 -17.63 -0.42
CA ALA A 254 11.52 -17.42 -1.07
C ALA A 254 12.68 -17.03 -0.15
N LEU A 255 12.46 -16.10 0.79
CA LEU A 255 13.58 -15.42 1.46
C LEU A 255 13.76 -15.77 2.94
N GLY A 256 12.70 -16.19 3.60
CA GLY A 256 12.65 -16.33 5.04
C GLY A 256 13.14 -17.69 5.50
N GLU A 257 14.01 -17.66 6.51
CA GLU A 257 14.49 -18.83 7.24
C GLU A 257 13.95 -18.79 8.67
N PHE A 258 13.64 -19.97 9.21
CA PHE A 258 12.93 -20.11 10.48
C PHE A 258 13.55 -21.23 11.32
N GLU A 259 13.72 -20.98 12.61
CA GLU A 259 14.20 -21.97 13.58
C GLU A 259 13.30 -21.97 14.82
N VAL A 260 13.01 -23.16 15.35
CA VAL A 260 12.20 -23.31 16.57
C VAL A 260 13.04 -22.97 17.79
N ILE A 261 12.60 -21.96 18.55
CA ILE A 261 13.23 -21.55 19.81
C ILE A 261 12.30 -21.71 21.02
N GLY A 262 11.04 -22.04 20.80
CA GLY A 262 10.05 -22.32 21.84
C GLY A 262 8.74 -22.85 21.27
N GLU A 263 7.80 -23.24 22.13
CA GLU A 263 6.52 -23.82 21.71
C GLU A 263 5.72 -22.88 20.80
N TYR A 264 5.72 -21.58 21.08
CA TYR A 264 5.05 -20.54 20.30
C TYR A 264 6.02 -19.43 19.88
N GLN A 265 7.28 -19.79 19.58
CA GLN A 265 8.32 -18.84 19.21
C GLN A 265 9.23 -19.41 18.12
N LEU A 266 9.54 -18.57 17.14
CA LEU A 266 10.49 -18.85 16.07
C LEU A 266 11.57 -17.77 16.04
N HIS A 267 12.81 -18.16 15.76
CA HIS A 267 13.83 -17.25 15.27
C HIS A 267 13.62 -17.06 13.76
N PHE A 268 13.61 -15.83 13.28
CA PHE A 268 13.33 -15.50 11.88
C PHE A 268 14.45 -14.65 11.28
N SER A 269 14.92 -15.01 10.09
CA SER A 269 15.83 -14.20 9.27
C SER A 269 15.31 -14.07 7.82
N GLY A 270 15.90 -13.17 7.04
CA GLY A 270 15.50 -12.97 5.64
C GLY A 270 14.34 -11.97 5.46
N GLN A 271 14.24 -10.98 6.34
CA GLN A 271 13.25 -9.90 6.27
C GLN A 271 13.30 -9.19 4.91
N ALA A 272 12.15 -9.13 4.22
CA ALA A 272 12.06 -8.39 2.96
C ALA A 272 11.92 -6.88 3.20
N LYS A 273 12.31 -6.08 2.19
CA LYS A 273 12.17 -4.61 2.15
C LYS A 273 13.02 -3.83 3.16
N THR A 274 14.14 -4.39 3.62
CA THR A 274 15.12 -3.72 4.48
C THR A 274 15.89 -2.57 3.79
N ARG A 275 15.89 -2.53 2.44
CA ARG A 275 16.49 -1.45 1.61
C ARG A 275 17.94 -1.08 1.98
N GLY A 276 18.74 -2.04 2.46
CA GLY A 276 20.11 -1.78 2.89
C GLY A 276 20.21 -0.68 3.94
N ALA A 277 19.16 -0.50 4.75
CA ALA A 277 19.21 0.46 5.84
C ALA A 277 20.16 -0.08 6.91
N ASP A 278 21.18 0.70 7.25
CA ASP A 278 22.02 0.44 8.42
C ASP A 278 21.10 0.21 9.64
N GLY A 279 21.26 -0.95 10.27
CA GLY A 279 20.47 -1.36 11.43
C GLY A 279 19.18 -2.14 11.12
N ALA A 280 18.95 -2.61 9.88
CA ALA A 280 17.92 -3.60 9.61
C ALA A 280 18.06 -4.81 10.56
N LYS A 281 16.95 -5.22 11.20
CA LYS A 281 16.90 -6.50 11.90
C LYS A 281 16.97 -7.58 10.84
N ASP A 282 18.19 -8.05 10.56
CA ASP A 282 18.45 -9.10 9.58
C ASP A 282 17.94 -10.45 10.10
N GLU A 283 17.93 -10.62 11.43
CA GLU A 283 17.36 -11.74 12.16
C GLU A 283 16.80 -11.29 13.51
N TYR A 284 15.73 -11.95 13.99
CA TYR A 284 15.09 -11.66 15.28
C TYR A 284 14.03 -12.71 15.66
N ASP A 285 13.72 -12.78 16.95
CA ASP A 285 12.70 -13.70 17.48
C ASP A 285 11.29 -13.14 17.26
N ILE A 286 10.37 -14.03 16.88
CA ILE A 286 8.96 -13.73 16.68
C ILE A 286 8.07 -14.70 17.47
N PRO A 287 6.99 -14.22 18.11
CA PRO A 287 5.98 -15.11 18.64
C PRO A 287 5.17 -15.72 17.50
N THR A 288 4.50 -16.85 17.75
CA THR A 288 3.60 -17.48 16.78
C THR A 288 2.20 -17.64 17.34
N LEU A 289 1.17 -17.67 16.47
CA LEU A 289 -0.22 -17.92 16.90
C LEU A 289 -0.55 -19.42 16.99
N PHE A 290 0.23 -20.26 16.34
CA PHE A 290 0.12 -21.71 16.34
C PHE A 290 1.45 -22.31 16.83
N PRO A 291 1.46 -23.56 17.33
CA PRO A 291 2.70 -24.21 17.75
C PRO A 291 3.78 -24.12 16.67
N ALA A 292 4.98 -23.69 17.07
CA ALA A 292 6.11 -23.49 16.20
C ALA A 292 6.48 -24.76 15.42
N SER A 293 6.36 -25.93 16.04
CA SER A 293 6.57 -27.23 15.39
C SER A 293 5.59 -27.48 14.24
N GLN A 294 4.31 -27.14 14.40
CA GLN A 294 3.30 -27.25 13.32
C GLN A 294 3.60 -26.30 12.17
N LEU A 295 4.07 -25.09 12.49
CA LEU A 295 4.46 -24.11 11.48
C LEU A 295 5.70 -24.56 10.71
N MET A 296 6.67 -25.19 11.35
CA MET A 296 7.82 -25.76 10.65
C MET A 296 7.43 -26.91 9.73
N ALA A 297 6.53 -27.79 10.16
CA ALA A 297 5.98 -28.83 9.30
C ALA A 297 5.26 -28.24 8.06
N ALA A 298 4.51 -27.14 8.26
CA ALA A 298 3.89 -26.41 7.16
C ALA A 298 4.91 -25.79 6.19
N LEU A 299 6.02 -25.25 6.68
CA LEU A 299 7.08 -24.69 5.83
C LEU A 299 7.78 -25.78 5.03
N GLU A 300 8.09 -26.91 5.67
CA GLU A 300 8.70 -28.08 5.02
C GLU A 300 7.78 -28.64 3.93
N TYR A 301 6.48 -28.77 4.22
CA TYR A 301 5.49 -29.18 3.23
C TYR A 301 5.46 -28.24 2.02
N LEU A 302 5.50 -26.92 2.23
CA LEU A 302 5.56 -25.95 1.13
C LEU A 302 6.83 -26.09 0.30
N GLU A 303 7.97 -26.40 0.91
CA GLU A 303 9.22 -26.70 0.18
C GLU A 303 9.06 -27.96 -0.68
N GLN A 304 8.59 -29.06 -0.08
CA GLN A 304 8.40 -30.36 -0.76
C GLN A 304 7.43 -30.26 -1.95
N GLU A 305 6.38 -29.45 -1.84
CA GLU A 305 5.41 -29.18 -2.90
C GLU A 305 5.91 -28.21 -4.00
N GLY A 306 7.18 -27.80 -3.96
CA GLY A 306 7.74 -26.83 -4.88
C GLY A 306 7.08 -25.45 -4.77
N ARG A 307 6.62 -25.10 -3.57
CA ARG A 307 5.98 -23.81 -3.24
C ARG A 307 6.93 -22.85 -2.55
N ARG A 308 8.23 -23.11 -2.55
CA ARG A 308 9.27 -22.10 -2.30
C ARG A 308 10.11 -21.97 -3.56
N ILE A 309 10.36 -20.73 -3.99
CA ILE A 309 11.25 -20.43 -5.11
C ILE A 309 12.63 -20.07 -4.57
N ASP A 310 13.63 -20.21 -5.42
CA ASP A 310 15.00 -19.85 -5.07
C ASP A 310 15.13 -18.36 -4.70
N GLY A 311 15.88 -18.10 -3.63
CA GLY A 311 16.09 -16.74 -3.12
C GLY A 311 16.82 -15.84 -4.12
N ASP A 312 17.74 -16.36 -4.93
CA ASP A 312 18.41 -15.58 -5.98
C ASP A 312 17.46 -15.27 -7.14
N GLU A 313 16.54 -16.18 -7.49
CA GLU A 313 15.48 -15.89 -8.45
C GLU A 313 14.65 -14.68 -7.99
N GLN A 314 14.22 -14.67 -6.73
CA GLN A 314 13.45 -13.56 -6.17
C GLN A 314 14.27 -12.26 -6.03
N ARG A 315 15.59 -12.36 -5.81
CA ARG A 315 16.50 -11.20 -5.84
C ARG A 315 16.65 -10.61 -7.24
N ARG A 316 16.71 -11.46 -8.28
CA ARG A 316 16.79 -11.06 -9.70
C ARG A 316 15.46 -10.50 -10.21
N ASP A 317 14.34 -11.14 -9.84
CA ASP A 317 12.99 -10.68 -10.16
C ASP A 317 12.17 -10.47 -8.88
N ARG A 318 12.01 -9.20 -8.51
CA ARG A 318 11.18 -8.80 -7.36
C ARG A 318 9.72 -9.27 -7.42
N LEU A 319 9.21 -9.65 -8.59
CA LEU A 319 7.85 -10.11 -8.79
C LEU A 319 7.70 -11.64 -8.83
N ALA A 320 8.80 -12.41 -8.80
CA ALA A 320 8.79 -13.86 -9.03
C ALA A 320 7.81 -14.58 -8.10
N THR A 321 7.92 -14.38 -6.78
CA THR A 321 6.99 -14.97 -5.81
C THR A 321 5.54 -14.55 -6.07
N ASN A 322 5.30 -13.27 -6.39
CA ASN A 322 3.94 -12.78 -6.59
C ASN A 322 3.30 -13.34 -7.87
N ARG A 323 4.09 -13.53 -8.93
CA ARG A 323 3.66 -14.18 -10.17
C ARG A 323 3.35 -15.66 -9.94
N ALA A 324 4.20 -16.35 -9.19
CA ALA A 324 4.05 -17.78 -8.92
C ALA A 324 2.84 -18.10 -8.03
N PHE A 325 2.65 -17.34 -6.94
CA PHE A 325 1.71 -17.75 -5.88
C PHE A 325 0.60 -16.74 -5.58
N GLY A 326 0.72 -15.50 -6.07
CA GLY A 326 -0.17 -14.40 -5.70
C GLY A 326 -1.64 -14.68 -6.01
N MET A 327 -1.94 -15.17 -7.22
CA MET A 327 -3.31 -15.43 -7.65
C MET A 327 -3.97 -16.57 -6.87
N ALA A 328 -3.25 -17.68 -6.66
CA ALA A 328 -3.79 -18.83 -5.93
C ALA A 328 -4.08 -18.47 -4.46
N ASN A 329 -3.14 -17.78 -3.80
CA ASN A 329 -3.31 -17.31 -2.43
C ASN A 329 -4.44 -16.27 -2.30
N SER A 330 -4.62 -15.40 -3.30
CA SER A 330 -5.76 -14.47 -3.34
C SER A 330 -7.09 -15.21 -3.44
N ARG A 331 -7.21 -16.19 -4.34
CA ARG A 331 -8.43 -17.00 -4.51
C ARG A 331 -8.78 -17.78 -3.25
N ALA A 332 -7.79 -18.38 -2.59
CA ALA A 332 -7.99 -19.12 -1.35
C ALA A 332 -8.52 -18.23 -0.20
N MET A 333 -8.27 -16.91 -0.26
CA MET A 333 -8.74 -15.93 0.72
C MET A 333 -10.13 -15.36 0.42
N GLU A 334 -10.71 -15.54 -0.78
CA GLU A 334 -11.95 -14.88 -1.20
C GLU A 334 -13.15 -15.15 -0.28
N LYS A 335 -13.17 -16.32 0.38
CA LYS A 335 -14.22 -16.70 1.32
C LYS A 335 -14.18 -15.93 2.65
N TYR A 336 -13.08 -15.26 2.98
CA TYR A 336 -12.93 -14.48 4.22
C TYR A 336 -13.18 -13.00 3.94
N GLN A 337 -14.41 -12.55 4.21
CA GLN A 337 -14.83 -11.19 3.90
C GLN A 337 -13.94 -10.13 4.58
N GLY A 338 -13.50 -9.13 3.79
CA GLY A 338 -12.70 -8.01 4.29
C GLY A 338 -11.21 -8.32 4.53
N ILE A 339 -10.79 -9.57 4.38
CA ILE A 339 -9.40 -9.99 4.61
C ILE A 339 -8.79 -10.47 3.29
N ASN A 340 -7.65 -9.90 2.93
CA ASN A 340 -6.82 -10.42 1.84
C ASN A 340 -5.55 -11.04 2.41
N TYR A 341 -4.81 -11.78 1.58
CA TYR A 341 -3.59 -12.48 2.03
C TYR A 341 -2.58 -11.55 2.72
N LYS A 342 -2.38 -10.33 2.19
CA LYS A 342 -1.49 -9.34 2.83
C LYS A 342 -2.02 -8.85 4.18
N GLY A 343 -3.35 -8.84 4.34
CA GLY A 343 -4.06 -8.50 5.58
C GLY A 343 -3.80 -9.48 6.71
N LEU A 344 -3.41 -10.73 6.43
CA LEU A 344 -3.06 -11.72 7.46
C LEU A 344 -1.95 -11.21 8.41
N ARG A 345 -1.00 -10.42 7.90
CA ARG A 345 0.04 -9.77 8.72
C ARG A 345 -0.53 -8.79 9.75
N ALA A 346 -1.58 -8.06 9.38
CA ALA A 346 -2.28 -7.14 10.29
C ALA A 346 -3.13 -7.91 11.31
N VAL A 347 -3.83 -8.95 10.86
CA VAL A 347 -4.59 -9.84 11.74
C VAL A 347 -3.67 -10.49 12.77
N TYR A 348 -2.54 -11.05 12.34
CA TYR A 348 -1.51 -11.62 13.19
C TYR A 348 -1.09 -10.66 14.31
N ALA A 349 -0.74 -9.42 13.96
CA ALA A 349 -0.26 -8.46 14.95
C ALA A 349 -1.35 -8.09 15.97
N GLU A 350 -2.61 -8.00 15.53
CA GLU A 350 -3.77 -7.76 16.40
C GLU A 350 -4.01 -8.94 17.36
N CYS A 351 -3.95 -10.16 16.84
CA CYS A 351 -4.04 -11.39 17.64
C CYS A 351 -2.91 -11.48 18.67
N GLN A 352 -1.66 -11.22 18.28
CA GLN A 352 -0.53 -11.24 19.23
C GLN A 352 -0.67 -10.17 20.31
N TRP A 353 -1.07 -8.95 19.95
CA TRP A 353 -1.36 -7.93 20.94
C TRP A 353 -2.46 -8.38 21.90
N TYR A 354 -3.52 -9.00 21.39
CA TYR A 354 -4.60 -9.48 22.22
C TYR A 354 -4.14 -10.55 23.23
N LEU A 355 -3.33 -11.52 22.80
CA LEU A 355 -2.78 -12.59 23.63
C LEU A 355 -1.81 -12.11 24.72
N LEU A 356 -1.27 -10.90 24.61
CA LEU A 356 -0.35 -10.39 25.64
C LEU A 356 -1.04 -10.20 26.99
N PRO A 357 -0.34 -10.55 28.09
CA PRO A 357 -0.79 -10.22 29.43
C PRO A 357 -1.02 -8.71 29.60
N GLU A 358 -2.05 -8.35 30.37
CA GLU A 358 -2.36 -6.94 30.64
C GLU A 358 -1.20 -6.21 31.31
N SER A 359 -0.44 -6.92 32.15
CA SER A 359 0.78 -6.41 32.79
C SER A 359 1.86 -5.98 31.79
N THR A 360 1.93 -6.62 30.62
CA THR A 360 2.83 -6.26 29.52
C THR A 360 2.27 -5.09 28.74
N LYS A 361 0.97 -5.10 28.42
CA LYS A 361 0.28 -4.02 27.68
C LYS A 361 0.37 -2.67 28.40
N ILE A 362 0.34 -2.66 29.74
CA ILE A 362 0.49 -1.43 30.53
C ILE A 362 1.90 -0.82 30.41
N LYS A 363 2.92 -1.66 30.15
CA LYS A 363 4.33 -1.25 30.12
C LYS A 363 4.86 -0.93 28.72
N THR A 364 4.04 -1.12 27.69
CA THR A 364 4.47 -0.98 26.31
C THR A 364 3.36 -0.39 25.45
N GLU A 365 3.74 0.22 24.34
CA GLU A 365 2.78 0.74 23.39
C GLU A 365 2.56 -0.26 22.26
N LYS A 366 1.30 -0.39 21.81
CA LYS A 366 0.92 -1.35 20.78
C LYS A 366 1.75 -1.26 19.51
N HIS A 367 2.09 -0.04 19.10
CA HIS A 367 2.88 0.16 17.90
C HIS A 367 4.33 -0.29 18.05
N THR A 368 4.93 -0.15 19.23
CA THR A 368 6.30 -0.60 19.51
C THR A 368 6.42 -2.09 19.28
N LEU A 369 5.48 -2.87 19.83
CA LEU A 369 5.46 -4.33 19.64
C LEU A 369 5.12 -4.73 18.21
N TYR A 370 4.25 -3.98 17.52
CA TYR A 370 4.00 -4.21 16.10
C TYR A 370 5.28 -4.01 15.28
N SER A 371 6.02 -2.93 15.56
CA SER A 371 7.29 -2.69 14.90
C SER A 371 8.29 -3.81 15.16
N GLU A 372 8.37 -4.28 16.40
CA GLU A 372 9.24 -5.39 16.79
C GLU A 372 8.88 -6.69 16.07
N TRP A 373 7.64 -7.17 16.21
CA TRP A 373 7.21 -8.41 15.59
C TRP A 373 7.28 -8.34 14.07
N LEU A 374 6.96 -7.20 13.46
CA LEU A 374 6.93 -7.03 12.02
C LEU A 374 8.28 -6.55 11.43
N GLY A 375 9.33 -6.41 12.25
CA GLY A 375 10.66 -6.02 11.79
C GLY A 375 10.68 -4.65 11.11
N HIS A 376 9.96 -3.68 11.68
CA HIS A 376 10.07 -2.26 11.32
C HIS A 376 11.14 -1.61 12.21
N LEU A 377 12.00 -0.82 11.59
CA LEU A 377 12.94 0.03 12.32
C LEU A 377 12.25 1.34 12.65
N ASP A 378 12.14 1.63 13.95
CA ASP A 378 11.95 3.01 14.38
C ASP A 378 13.26 3.75 14.14
N LYS A 379 13.37 4.43 13.00
CA LYS A 379 14.49 5.35 12.78
C LYS A 379 14.42 6.42 13.86
N GLU A 380 15.53 6.64 14.57
CA GLU A 380 15.67 7.63 15.64
C GLU A 380 14.87 8.91 15.35
N GLY A 381 13.80 9.14 16.12
CA GLY A 381 12.98 10.34 16.06
C GLY A 381 11.96 10.45 14.91
N ARG A 382 11.82 9.43 14.03
CA ARG A 382 10.74 9.36 13.04
C ARG A 382 9.97 8.05 13.18
N LEU A 383 8.85 8.12 13.91
CA LEU A 383 7.80 7.09 13.92
C LEU A 383 7.57 6.60 12.48
N ASP A 384 7.98 5.37 12.18
CA ASP A 384 7.77 4.80 10.87
C ASP A 384 6.28 4.52 10.71
N ALA A 385 5.56 5.42 10.03
CA ALA A 385 4.13 5.29 9.75
C ALA A 385 3.79 4.01 8.93
N THR A 386 4.77 3.17 8.59
CA THR A 386 4.54 1.86 7.99
C THR A 386 3.81 0.91 8.93
N PHE A 387 4.06 0.92 10.25
CA PHE A 387 3.30 0.06 11.18
C PHE A 387 1.81 0.42 11.21
N MET A 388 1.49 1.71 11.02
CA MET A 388 0.11 2.21 10.98
C MET A 388 -0.71 1.52 9.89
N SER A 389 -0.09 1.05 8.81
CA SER A 389 -0.78 0.31 7.75
C SER A 389 -1.30 -1.07 8.18
N TYR A 390 -0.90 -1.58 9.35
CA TYR A 390 -1.36 -2.84 9.92
C TYR A 390 -2.40 -2.65 11.05
N MET A 391 -2.78 -1.41 11.38
CA MET A 391 -3.80 -1.11 12.39
C MET A 391 -5.18 -0.83 11.78
N VAL A 392 -5.47 -1.49 10.66
CA VAL A 392 -6.63 -1.21 9.79
C VAL A 392 -7.86 -2.06 10.10
N TYR A 393 -7.72 -3.08 10.93
CA TYR A 393 -8.80 -4.02 11.27
C TYR A 393 -9.31 -3.82 12.69
N GLN A 394 -10.61 -4.03 12.86
CA GLN A 394 -11.26 -4.24 14.13
C GLN A 394 -11.82 -5.67 14.14
N ILE A 395 -11.15 -6.58 14.85
CA ILE A 395 -11.56 -7.98 14.91
C ILE A 395 -12.71 -8.11 15.91
N THR A 396 -13.87 -8.57 15.45
CA THR A 396 -15.10 -8.61 16.27
C THR A 396 -15.22 -9.86 17.13
N ASP A 397 -14.48 -10.92 16.81
CA ASP A 397 -14.52 -12.25 17.42
C ASP A 397 -13.11 -12.72 17.87
N ILE A 398 -12.28 -11.78 18.33
CA ILE A 398 -10.85 -12.01 18.59
C ILE A 398 -10.58 -13.12 19.63
N GLU A 399 -11.53 -13.38 20.53
CA GLU A 399 -11.45 -14.45 21.54
C GLU A 399 -11.23 -15.84 20.94
N CYS A 400 -11.59 -16.06 19.67
CA CYS A 400 -11.43 -17.36 19.00
C CYS A 400 -9.98 -17.87 18.98
N ILE A 401 -8.98 -16.99 19.15
CA ILE A 401 -7.56 -17.38 19.15
C ILE A 401 -7.09 -18.04 20.44
N LYS A 402 -7.85 -17.94 21.54
CA LYS A 402 -7.49 -18.54 22.84
C LYS A 402 -7.74 -20.04 22.93
N ASN A 403 -8.63 -20.56 22.10
CA ASN A 403 -9.15 -21.94 22.20
C ASN A 403 -8.33 -22.91 21.40
#